data_AF-A0A6G7A3Q0-F1
#
_entry.id   AF-A0A6G7A3Q0-F1
#
_cell.length_a   1.000
_cell.length_b   1.000
_cell.length_c   1.000
_cell.angle_alpha   90.00
_cell.angle_beta   90.00
_cell.angle_gamma   90.00
#
_symmetry.space_group_name_H-M   'P 1'
#
loop_
_entity.id
_entity.type
_entity.pdbx_description
1 polymer ?
#
loop_
_entity_poly.entity_id
_entity_poly.type
_entity_poly.pdbx_seq_one_letter_code
_entity_poly.pdbx_strand_id
1 'polypeptide(L)'
;MSFVPRFTELLLTHLQQEERQRILKSIVVAVAPELWLSLESAALLDINRDHFGLGGQFDEREDYRPCSDQPPRSNVPRWLIAAERRKVDIWVEDSYGEQPSTAIEFKVIHNNKNAYDKIRQIRGDLIKPIPHTSPDEHIERWGIVLLTYSRFYSDQQGNYVYAEFANREAFLQAFRHALSDHADRYKGAPELELAMEPVQVADLEGAHYIESGKEAGVYLALVRCKA
;
A
#
# COMPACT_ATOMS: atom_id res chain seq x y z
N MET A 1 -0.76 2.63 19.66
CA MET A 1 -1.66 2.79 18.50
C MET A 1 -0.79 2.75 17.26
N SER A 2 -1.19 2.00 16.22
CA SER A 2 -0.41 1.85 14.99
C SER A 2 -0.14 3.20 14.31
N PHE A 3 1.07 3.38 13.74
CA PHE A 3 1.43 4.59 13.01
C PHE A 3 0.80 4.65 11.60
N VAL A 4 0.36 3.50 11.07
CA VAL A 4 -0.04 3.34 9.66
C VAL A 4 -1.20 4.25 9.23
N PRO A 5 -2.28 4.46 10.01
CA PRO A 5 -3.32 5.42 9.64
C PRO A 5 -2.78 6.85 9.43
N ARG A 6 -1.98 7.35 10.38
CA ARG A 6 -1.35 8.68 10.27
C ARG A 6 -0.35 8.76 9.12
N PHE A 7 0.40 7.69 8.88
CA PHE A 7 1.27 7.61 7.71
C PHE A 7 0.48 7.65 6.40
N THR A 8 -0.67 6.98 6.34
CA THR A 8 -1.53 6.97 5.15
C THR A 8 -2.11 8.35 4.86
N GLU A 9 -2.45 9.14 5.89
CA GLU A 9 -2.84 10.54 5.74
C GLU A 9 -1.71 11.41 5.17
N LEU A 10 -0.48 11.21 5.63
CA LEU A 10 0.70 11.89 5.08
C LEU A 10 0.94 11.47 3.63
N LEU A 11 0.85 10.17 3.32
CA LEU A 11 1.00 9.63 1.97
C LEU A 11 -0.06 10.20 1.03
N LEU A 12 -1.32 10.29 1.46
CA LEU A 12 -2.38 10.94 0.69
C LEU A 12 -2.01 12.39 0.33
N THR A 13 -1.61 13.17 1.33
CA THR A 13 -1.21 14.57 1.14
C THR A 13 0.00 14.68 0.21
N HIS A 14 0.97 13.79 0.35
CA HIS A 14 2.17 13.71 -0.48
C HIS A 14 1.83 13.40 -1.94
N LEU A 15 0.98 12.40 -2.19
CA LEU A 15 0.57 12.02 -3.54
C LEU A 15 -0.31 13.08 -4.21
N GLN A 16 -0.99 13.92 -3.44
CA GLN A 16 -1.77 15.06 -3.92
C GLN A 16 -0.90 16.25 -4.35
N GLN A 17 0.42 16.23 -4.13
CA GLN A 17 1.32 17.26 -4.66
C GLN A 17 1.34 17.23 -6.20
N GLU A 18 1.42 18.41 -6.82
CA GLU A 18 1.32 18.55 -8.29
C GLU A 18 2.29 17.64 -9.05
N GLU A 19 3.55 17.58 -8.62
CA GLU A 19 4.56 16.70 -9.24
C GLU A 19 4.18 15.23 -9.13
N ARG A 20 3.70 14.79 -7.96
CA ARG A 20 3.28 13.40 -7.73
C ARG A 20 2.03 13.03 -8.51
N GLN A 21 1.07 13.94 -8.63
CA GLN A 21 -0.08 13.75 -9.50
C GLN A 21 0.32 13.61 -10.99
N ARG A 22 1.28 14.41 -11.47
CA ARG A 22 1.79 14.29 -12.85
C ARG A 22 2.46 12.94 -13.10
N ILE A 23 3.27 12.47 -12.15
CA ILE A 23 3.89 11.14 -12.21
C ILE A 23 2.81 10.05 -12.18
N LEU A 24 1.86 10.13 -11.24
CA LEU A 24 0.73 9.21 -11.13
C LEU A 24 -0.03 9.09 -12.45
N LYS A 25 -0.40 10.20 -13.08
CA LYS A 25 -1.05 10.23 -14.40
C LYS A 25 -0.28 9.44 -15.47
N SER A 26 1.06 9.48 -15.42
CA SER A 26 1.90 8.76 -16.38
C SER A 26 2.08 7.28 -16.04
N ILE A 27 2.11 6.90 -14.76
CA ILE A 27 2.42 5.53 -14.35
C ILE A 27 1.18 4.64 -14.22
N VAL A 28 -0.01 5.20 -13.98
CA VAL A 28 -1.26 4.42 -13.91
C VAL A 28 -1.65 3.81 -15.27
N VAL A 29 -1.13 4.37 -16.36
CA VAL A 29 -1.25 3.80 -17.71
C VAL A 29 -0.09 2.88 -18.06
N ALA A 30 0.95 2.83 -17.22
CA ALA A 30 2.13 1.98 -17.38
C ALA A 30 2.09 0.76 -16.44
N VAL A 31 3.12 -0.09 -16.49
CA VAL A 31 3.12 -1.43 -15.87
C VAL A 31 3.54 -1.44 -14.39
N ALA A 32 3.99 -0.31 -13.81
CA ALA A 32 4.65 -0.31 -12.48
C ALA A 32 4.09 0.64 -11.39
N PRO A 33 2.79 0.99 -11.34
CA PRO A 33 2.28 1.90 -10.31
C PRO A 33 2.39 1.33 -8.89
N GLU A 34 2.31 0.00 -8.72
CA GLU A 34 2.40 -0.67 -7.42
C GLU A 34 3.82 -0.58 -6.84
N LEU A 35 4.84 -0.95 -7.63
CA LEU A 35 6.25 -0.85 -7.21
C LEU A 35 6.67 0.60 -6.95
N TRP A 36 6.26 1.54 -7.81
CA TRP A 36 6.54 2.96 -7.59
C TRP A 36 5.94 3.43 -6.25
N LEU A 37 4.70 3.07 -5.96
CA LEU A 37 4.04 3.46 -4.72
C LEU A 37 4.74 2.86 -3.49
N SER A 38 5.15 1.59 -3.56
CA SER A 38 5.90 0.93 -2.49
C SER A 38 7.21 1.67 -2.18
N LEU A 39 8.01 1.96 -3.20
CA LEU A 39 9.29 2.67 -3.05
C LEU A 39 9.11 4.11 -2.56
N GLU A 40 8.16 4.85 -3.13
CA GLU A 40 7.85 6.23 -2.73
C GLU A 40 7.37 6.27 -1.28
N SER A 41 6.52 5.32 -0.88
CA SER A 41 5.99 5.21 0.48
C SER A 41 7.09 4.87 1.48
N ALA A 42 7.99 3.93 1.15
CA ALA A 42 9.11 3.58 2.01
C ALA A 42 10.04 4.77 2.25
N ALA A 43 10.38 5.50 1.18
CA ALA A 43 11.21 6.70 1.30
C ALA A 43 10.52 7.81 2.12
N LEU A 44 9.22 8.04 1.88
CA LEU A 44 8.45 9.03 2.63
C LEU A 44 8.39 8.69 4.12
N LEU A 45 8.17 7.41 4.46
CA LEU A 45 8.15 6.94 5.84
C LEU A 45 9.52 7.12 6.51
N ASP A 46 10.60 6.75 5.82
CA ASP A 46 11.96 6.81 6.35
C ASP A 46 12.44 8.24 6.65
N ILE A 47 12.13 9.19 5.75
CA ILE A 47 12.44 10.62 5.93
C ILE A 47 11.64 11.24 7.08
N ASN A 48 10.45 10.71 7.38
CA ASN A 48 9.55 11.22 8.40
C ASN A 48 9.49 10.33 9.66
N ARG A 49 10.48 9.46 9.88
CA ARG A 49 10.48 8.46 10.97
C ARG A 49 10.13 9.04 12.35
N ASP A 50 10.66 10.20 12.68
CA ASP A 50 10.46 10.84 13.99
C ASP A 50 8.99 11.25 14.19
N HIS A 51 8.33 11.69 13.12
CA HIS A 51 6.91 12.06 13.14
C HIS A 51 6.01 10.87 13.52
N PHE A 52 6.45 9.65 13.23
CA PHE A 52 5.73 8.41 13.45
C PHE A 52 6.20 7.63 14.68
N GLY A 53 7.15 8.17 15.46
CA GLY A 53 7.75 7.44 16.58
C GLY A 53 8.64 6.28 16.16
N LEU A 54 9.01 6.21 14.88
CA LEU A 54 10.00 5.30 14.31
C LEU A 54 11.41 5.92 14.34
N GLY A 55 11.52 7.10 14.94
CA GLY A 55 12.78 7.66 15.40
C GLY A 55 13.40 6.83 16.52
N GLY A 56 14.64 7.12 16.85
CA GLY A 56 15.35 6.45 17.93
C GLY A 56 16.83 6.78 17.88
N GLN A 57 17.51 6.63 19.03
CA GLN A 57 18.96 6.67 19.05
C GLN A 57 19.49 5.65 18.04
N PHE A 58 20.59 6.01 17.37
CA PHE A 58 21.37 5.04 16.61
C PHE A 58 21.74 3.86 17.52
N ASP A 59 22.10 2.72 16.94
CA ASP A 59 22.49 1.53 17.67
C ASP A 59 23.74 1.80 18.54
N GLU A 60 23.49 2.35 19.73
CA GLU A 60 24.45 2.77 20.74
C GLU A 60 24.54 1.73 21.85
N ARG A 61 23.53 0.84 21.99
CA ARG A 61 23.50 -0.17 23.06
C ARG A 61 24.58 -1.24 22.82
N GLU A 62 25.39 -1.50 23.85
CA GLU A 62 26.53 -2.42 23.74
C GLU A 62 26.11 -3.89 23.62
N ASP A 63 24.93 -4.26 24.11
CA ASP A 63 24.38 -5.62 24.12
C ASP A 63 23.90 -6.11 22.75
N TYR A 64 23.62 -5.20 21.82
CA TYR A 64 23.29 -5.52 20.42
C TYR A 64 24.50 -5.44 19.47
N ARG A 65 25.69 -5.07 19.98
CA ARG A 65 26.92 -5.15 19.21
C ARG A 65 27.41 -6.60 19.17
N PRO A 66 27.66 -7.18 17.98
CA PRO A 66 28.19 -8.53 17.86
C PRO A 66 29.53 -8.73 18.58
N CYS A 67 30.32 -7.65 18.72
CA CYS A 67 31.53 -7.58 19.53
C CYS A 67 31.61 -6.20 20.20
N SER A 68 31.98 -6.18 21.48
CA SER A 68 32.26 -4.95 22.25
C SER A 68 33.33 -4.07 21.61
N ASP A 69 34.23 -4.67 20.84
CA ASP A 69 35.36 -3.99 20.20
C ASP A 69 34.98 -3.28 18.88
N GLN A 70 33.74 -3.43 18.40
CA GLN A 70 33.26 -2.70 17.22
C GLN A 70 32.81 -1.29 17.62
N PRO A 71 33.13 -0.27 16.79
CA PRO A 71 32.64 1.08 17.01
C PRO A 71 31.10 1.10 17.02
N PRO A 72 30.48 2.01 17.78
CA PRO A 72 29.04 2.22 17.75
C PRO A 72 28.57 2.46 16.31
N ARG A 73 27.45 1.86 15.91
CA ARG A 73 26.92 1.99 14.56
C ARG A 73 26.05 3.24 14.46
N SER A 74 26.71 4.39 14.35
CA SER A 74 26.09 5.73 14.33
C SER A 74 25.18 6.01 13.14
N ASN A 75 24.99 5.05 12.22
CA ASN A 75 24.14 5.15 11.05
C ASN A 75 23.08 4.03 10.97
N VAL A 76 22.98 3.19 12.00
CA VAL A 76 21.95 2.15 12.08
C VAL A 76 20.85 2.63 13.01
N PRO A 77 19.67 2.99 12.50
CA PRO A 77 18.55 3.38 13.33
C PRO A 77 17.97 2.17 14.09
N ARG A 78 17.36 2.42 15.25
CA ARG A 78 16.60 1.41 15.99
C ARG A 78 15.55 0.70 15.12
N TRP A 79 14.79 1.47 14.35
CA TRP A 79 13.74 0.94 13.48
C TRP A 79 14.27 0.70 12.08
N LEU A 80 14.15 -0.53 11.61
CA LEU A 80 14.35 -0.88 10.22
C LEU A 80 13.08 -0.53 9.44
N ILE A 81 13.21 0.22 8.36
CA ILE A 81 12.17 0.40 7.33
C ILE A 81 12.77 -0.14 6.03
N ALA A 82 12.15 -1.16 5.44
CA ALA A 82 12.67 -1.79 4.24
C ALA A 82 11.55 -2.11 3.26
N ALA A 83 11.68 -1.62 2.02
CA ALA A 83 10.84 -2.06 0.92
C ALA A 83 11.26 -3.45 0.42
N GLU A 84 10.30 -4.28 -0.01
CA GLU A 84 10.51 -5.61 -0.63
C GLU A 84 11.24 -6.64 0.25
N ARG A 85 11.45 -6.33 1.53
CA ARG A 85 12.09 -7.26 2.47
C ARG A 85 11.05 -8.27 2.99
N ARG A 86 11.47 -9.51 3.23
CA ARG A 86 10.61 -10.60 3.73
C ARG A 86 9.34 -10.85 2.88
N LYS A 87 9.38 -10.56 1.57
CA LYS A 87 8.24 -10.72 0.65
C LYS A 87 6.99 -9.93 1.04
N VAL A 88 7.18 -8.80 1.73
CA VAL A 88 6.16 -7.77 1.95
C VAL A 88 6.62 -6.49 1.29
N ASP A 89 5.70 -5.63 0.89
CA ASP A 89 6.06 -4.44 0.14
C ASP A 89 6.79 -3.43 1.03
N ILE A 90 6.35 -3.22 2.28
CA ILE A 90 7.12 -2.52 3.31
C ILE A 90 7.12 -3.34 4.61
N TRP A 91 8.31 -3.57 5.13
CA TRP A 91 8.58 -4.17 6.44
C TRP A 91 9.14 -3.13 7.39
N VAL A 92 8.50 -2.97 8.56
CA VAL A 92 8.98 -2.13 9.66
C VAL A 92 9.21 -3.00 10.89
N GLU A 93 10.43 -2.96 11.43
CA GLU A 93 10.87 -3.83 12.53
C GLU A 93 11.64 -3.02 13.57
N ASP A 94 11.28 -3.21 14.83
CA ASP A 94 12.08 -2.74 15.96
C ASP A 94 13.27 -3.68 16.14
N SER A 95 14.49 -3.19 15.92
CA SER A 95 15.70 -4.02 16.01
C SER A 95 15.90 -4.62 17.41
N TYR A 96 15.26 -4.04 18.44
CA TYR A 96 15.30 -4.56 19.81
C TYR A 96 14.18 -5.57 20.10
N GLY A 97 13.19 -5.73 19.22
CA GLY A 97 12.06 -6.64 19.43
C GLY A 97 11.16 -6.26 20.61
N GLU A 98 11.23 -5.00 21.08
CA GLU A 98 10.40 -4.52 22.19
C GLU A 98 8.98 -4.15 21.71
N GLN A 99 8.81 -3.90 20.40
CA GLN A 99 7.54 -3.59 19.75
C GLN A 99 7.26 -4.57 18.61
N PRO A 100 5.98 -4.86 18.31
CA PRO A 100 5.62 -5.74 17.20
C PRO A 100 6.03 -5.14 15.84
N SER A 101 6.44 -6.02 14.93
CA SER A 101 6.74 -5.65 13.54
C SER A 101 5.47 -5.24 12.80
N THR A 102 5.60 -4.37 11.80
CA THR A 102 4.50 -3.94 10.91
C THR A 102 4.80 -4.33 9.47
N ALA A 103 3.84 -4.98 8.81
CA ALA A 103 3.87 -5.27 7.39
C ALA A 103 2.80 -4.45 6.67
N ILE A 104 3.20 -3.74 5.61
CA ILE A 104 2.29 -2.97 4.75
C ILE A 104 2.36 -3.56 3.35
N GLU A 105 1.20 -3.91 2.80
CA GLU A 105 1.02 -4.44 1.45
C GLU A 105 0.32 -3.39 0.59
N PHE A 106 0.75 -3.25 -0.66
CA PHE A 106 0.14 -2.40 -1.65
C PHE A 106 -0.65 -3.21 -2.66
N LYS A 107 -1.70 -2.60 -3.18
CA LYS A 107 -2.38 -3.14 -4.36
C LYS A 107 -2.90 -2.02 -5.24
N VAL A 108 -2.64 -2.14 -6.54
CA VAL A 108 -3.29 -1.30 -7.54
C VAL A 108 -4.43 -2.09 -8.19
N ILE A 109 -5.64 -1.55 -8.08
CA ILE A 109 -6.88 -2.16 -8.58
C ILE A 109 -7.47 -1.25 -9.63
N HIS A 110 -7.44 -1.75 -10.86
CA HIS A 110 -8.03 -1.11 -12.01
C HIS A 110 -9.50 -1.53 -12.16
N ASN A 111 -10.35 -0.67 -12.69
CA ASN A 111 -11.76 -0.94 -13.04
C ASN A 111 -11.94 -1.90 -14.24
N ASN A 112 -11.06 -2.90 -14.36
CA ASN A 112 -11.02 -3.87 -15.45
C ASN A 112 -11.48 -5.25 -14.97
N LYS A 113 -11.51 -6.22 -15.89
CA LYS A 113 -11.92 -7.61 -15.63
C LYS A 113 -11.18 -8.28 -14.46
N ASN A 114 -9.98 -7.82 -14.09
CA ASN A 114 -9.17 -8.37 -13.02
C ASN A 114 -9.43 -7.71 -11.65
N ALA A 115 -10.34 -6.72 -11.55
CA ALA A 115 -10.59 -5.97 -10.33
C ALA A 115 -10.84 -6.89 -9.12
N TYR A 116 -11.76 -7.85 -9.25
CA TYR A 116 -12.10 -8.77 -8.17
C TYR A 116 -10.96 -9.74 -7.81
N ASP A 117 -10.16 -10.16 -8.79
CA ASP A 117 -8.97 -10.98 -8.52
C ASP A 117 -7.93 -10.19 -7.73
N LYS A 118 -7.75 -8.91 -8.04
CA LYS A 118 -6.86 -8.01 -7.28
C LYS A 118 -7.38 -7.75 -5.86
N ILE A 119 -8.68 -7.66 -5.67
CA ILE A 119 -9.30 -7.57 -4.33
C ILE A 119 -9.03 -8.87 -3.55
N ARG A 120 -9.20 -10.03 -4.16
CA ARG A 120 -8.86 -11.32 -3.54
C ARG A 120 -7.37 -11.39 -3.15
N GLN A 121 -6.48 -10.88 -4.00
CA GLN A 121 -5.03 -10.83 -3.73
C GLN A 121 -4.72 -10.02 -2.46
N ILE A 122 -5.19 -8.77 -2.35
CA ILE A 122 -4.92 -7.96 -1.15
C ILE A 122 -5.52 -8.58 0.12
N ARG A 123 -6.70 -9.22 0.02
CA ARG A 123 -7.24 -10.02 1.14
C ARG A 123 -6.26 -11.11 1.57
N GLY A 124 -5.75 -11.90 0.63
CA GLY A 124 -4.78 -12.97 0.92
C GLY A 124 -3.43 -12.46 1.43
N ASP A 125 -2.94 -11.34 0.90
CA ASP A 125 -1.65 -10.75 1.30
C ASP A 125 -1.63 -10.37 2.79
N LEU A 126 -2.77 -9.97 3.37
CA LEU A 126 -2.88 -9.62 4.79
C LEU A 126 -2.90 -10.81 5.76
N ILE A 127 -2.89 -12.05 5.26
CA ILE A 127 -2.70 -13.25 6.10
C ILE A 127 -1.58 -14.16 5.60
N LYS A 128 -0.85 -13.78 4.55
CA LYS A 128 0.21 -14.63 3.98
C LYS A 128 1.32 -14.87 5.03
N PRO A 129 1.87 -16.09 5.12
CA PRO A 129 3.04 -16.33 5.97
C PRO A 129 4.20 -15.40 5.58
N ILE A 130 4.80 -14.74 6.57
CA ILE A 130 5.99 -13.91 6.36
C ILE A 130 7.22 -14.77 6.68
N PRO A 131 8.19 -14.92 5.77
CA PRO A 131 9.40 -15.68 6.06
C PRO A 131 10.20 -15.10 7.23
N HIS A 132 10.92 -15.97 7.94
CA HIS A 132 11.84 -15.60 9.02
C HIS A 132 11.19 -14.91 10.23
N THR A 133 9.88 -15.08 10.42
CA THR A 133 9.17 -14.66 11.64
C THR A 133 8.84 -15.87 12.50
N SER A 134 8.79 -15.69 13.81
CA SER A 134 8.38 -16.77 14.72
C SER A 134 6.89 -17.08 14.56
N PRO A 135 6.42 -18.33 14.78
CA PRO A 135 5.01 -18.68 14.69
C PRO A 135 4.11 -17.85 15.61
N ASP A 136 4.63 -17.47 16.77
CA ASP A 136 3.93 -16.68 17.79
C ASP A 136 4.21 -15.17 17.69
N GLU A 137 4.96 -14.73 16.68
CA GLU A 137 5.26 -13.31 16.48
C GLU A 137 4.00 -12.56 16.06
N HIS A 138 3.59 -11.58 16.87
CA HIS A 138 2.49 -10.70 16.52
C HIS A 138 2.98 -9.64 15.52
N ILE A 139 2.39 -9.65 14.32
CA ILE A 139 2.72 -8.71 13.25
C ILE A 139 1.48 -7.88 12.94
N GLU A 140 1.60 -6.56 13.04
CA GLU A 140 0.56 -5.64 12.56
C GLU A 140 0.53 -5.66 11.03
N ARG A 141 -0.65 -5.81 10.43
CA ARG A 141 -0.79 -5.96 8.97
C ARG A 141 -1.79 -4.98 8.40
N TRP A 142 -1.37 -4.28 7.35
CA TRP A 142 -2.14 -3.23 6.70
C TRP A 142 -2.05 -3.32 5.19
N GLY A 143 -3.14 -2.96 4.51
CA GLY A 143 -3.19 -2.86 3.06
C GLY A 143 -3.43 -1.42 2.62
N ILE A 144 -2.56 -0.87 1.79
CA ILE A 144 -2.78 0.41 1.11
C ILE A 144 -3.17 0.13 -0.33
N VAL A 145 -4.38 0.55 -0.72
CA VAL A 145 -4.96 0.21 -2.02
C VAL A 145 -5.13 1.46 -2.86
N LEU A 146 -4.57 1.47 -4.07
CA LEU A 146 -4.91 2.44 -5.11
C LEU A 146 -6.00 1.88 -6.02
N LEU A 147 -7.15 2.53 -6.03
CA LEU A 147 -8.27 2.25 -6.92
C LEU A 147 -8.19 3.20 -8.12
N THR A 148 -8.02 2.66 -9.31
CA THR A 148 -7.93 3.43 -10.55
C THR A 148 -9.18 3.19 -11.38
N TYR A 149 -10.04 4.20 -11.46
CA TYR A 149 -11.13 4.23 -12.42
C TYR A 149 -10.68 5.02 -13.63
N SER A 150 -10.61 4.39 -14.79
CA SER A 150 -10.26 5.07 -16.04
C SER A 150 -10.89 4.38 -17.25
N ARG A 151 -10.88 5.06 -18.39
CA ARG A 151 -11.18 4.48 -19.69
C ARG A 151 -10.15 4.99 -20.69
N PHE A 152 -9.37 4.10 -21.26
CA PHE A 152 -8.59 4.34 -22.47
C PHE A 152 -9.48 4.65 -23.67
N TYR A 153 -8.98 5.43 -24.63
CA TYR A 153 -9.57 5.52 -25.96
C TYR A 153 -9.68 4.12 -26.61
N SER A 154 -10.74 3.90 -27.38
CA SER A 154 -11.06 2.59 -27.95
C SER A 154 -9.94 1.98 -28.80
N ASP A 155 -9.16 2.82 -29.48
CA ASP A 155 -8.02 2.44 -30.31
C ASP A 155 -6.71 2.31 -29.52
N GLN A 156 -6.65 2.79 -28.27
CA GLN A 156 -5.47 2.78 -27.40
C GLN A 156 -5.56 1.77 -26.24
N GLN A 157 -6.74 1.17 -26.00
CA GLN A 157 -6.96 0.28 -24.85
C GLN A 157 -6.15 -1.03 -24.90
N GLY A 158 -5.64 -1.44 -26.06
CA GLY A 158 -4.95 -2.71 -26.24
C GLY A 158 -5.77 -3.89 -25.72
N ASN A 159 -5.22 -4.66 -24.78
CA ASN A 159 -5.88 -5.80 -24.14
C ASN A 159 -6.67 -5.43 -22.86
N TYR A 160 -6.79 -4.14 -22.56
CA TYR A 160 -7.53 -3.68 -21.39
C TYR A 160 -9.03 -3.89 -21.61
N VAL A 161 -9.64 -4.69 -20.74
CA VAL A 161 -11.07 -5.02 -20.80
C VAL A 161 -11.73 -4.52 -19.53
N TYR A 162 -12.64 -3.55 -19.66
CA TYR A 162 -13.40 -3.00 -18.53
C TYR A 162 -14.30 -4.06 -17.92
N ALA A 163 -14.42 -4.03 -16.60
CA ALA A 163 -15.45 -4.79 -15.90
C ALA A 163 -16.81 -4.08 -16.00
N GLU A 164 -17.84 -4.72 -15.47
CA GLU A 164 -19.24 -4.26 -15.50
C GLU A 164 -19.52 -3.09 -14.53
N PHE A 165 -18.57 -2.19 -14.34
CA PHE A 165 -18.75 -1.01 -13.48
C PHE A 165 -19.28 0.17 -14.31
N ALA A 166 -20.56 0.50 -14.13
CA ALA A 166 -21.25 1.53 -14.90
C ALA A 166 -20.55 2.90 -14.82
N ASN A 167 -20.10 3.29 -13.62
CA ASN A 167 -19.44 4.56 -13.33
C ASN A 167 -18.43 4.39 -12.19
N ARG A 168 -17.74 5.48 -11.81
CA ARG A 168 -16.78 5.50 -10.71
C ARG A 168 -17.39 5.01 -9.41
N GLU A 169 -18.57 5.50 -9.05
CA GLU A 169 -19.20 5.17 -7.76
C GLU A 169 -19.52 3.67 -7.67
N ALA A 170 -20.03 3.07 -8.74
CA ALA A 170 -20.27 1.63 -8.79
C ALA A 170 -18.99 0.82 -8.57
N PHE A 171 -17.85 1.27 -9.09
CA PHE A 171 -16.56 0.64 -8.85
C PHE A 171 -16.11 0.75 -7.38
N LEU A 172 -16.20 1.94 -6.79
CA LEU A 172 -15.84 2.15 -5.38
C LEU A 172 -16.76 1.36 -4.42
N GLN A 173 -18.05 1.30 -4.70
CA GLN A 173 -19.01 0.49 -3.95
C GLN A 173 -18.74 -1.02 -4.10
N ALA A 174 -18.42 -1.47 -5.32
CA ALA A 174 -18.06 -2.86 -5.54
C ALA A 174 -16.79 -3.24 -4.76
N PHE A 175 -15.80 -2.35 -4.69
CA PHE A 175 -14.62 -2.55 -3.85
C PHE A 175 -15.00 -2.69 -2.37
N ARG A 176 -15.77 -1.75 -1.82
CA ARG A 176 -16.25 -1.79 -0.42
C ARG A 176 -16.93 -3.11 -0.09
N HIS A 177 -17.88 -3.52 -0.93
CA HIS A 177 -18.63 -4.76 -0.72
C HIS A 177 -17.72 -6.00 -0.79
N ALA A 178 -16.82 -6.04 -1.76
CA ALA A 178 -15.94 -7.18 -2.00
C ALA A 178 -14.90 -7.43 -0.89
N LEU A 179 -14.59 -6.43 -0.05
CA LEU A 179 -13.67 -6.59 1.08
C LEU A 179 -14.17 -7.62 2.12
N SER A 180 -15.49 -7.67 2.34
CA SER A 180 -16.13 -8.60 3.29
C SER A 180 -17.09 -9.58 2.63
N ASP A 181 -17.06 -9.71 1.29
CA ASP A 181 -17.93 -10.64 0.57
C ASP A 181 -17.47 -12.10 0.79
N HIS A 182 -18.45 -13.00 0.86
CA HIS A 182 -18.29 -14.44 1.06
C HIS A 182 -18.49 -15.26 -0.22
N ALA A 183 -18.68 -14.63 -1.38
CA ALA A 183 -18.76 -15.32 -2.66
C ALA A 183 -17.58 -16.28 -2.88
N ASP A 184 -17.81 -17.39 -3.60
CA ASP A 184 -16.83 -18.47 -3.80
C ASP A 184 -15.45 -17.99 -4.30
N ARG A 185 -15.42 -16.89 -5.08
CA ARG A 185 -14.18 -16.29 -5.57
C ARG A 185 -13.24 -15.80 -4.46
N TYR A 186 -13.75 -15.53 -3.27
CA TYR A 186 -12.97 -15.08 -2.11
C TYR A 186 -12.69 -16.19 -1.10
N LYS A 187 -13.04 -17.44 -1.42
CA LYS A 187 -12.81 -18.58 -0.53
C LYS A 187 -11.34 -18.67 -0.12
N GLY A 188 -11.12 -18.75 1.19
CA GLY A 188 -9.79 -18.82 1.82
C GLY A 188 -9.10 -17.46 2.02
N ALA A 189 -9.72 -16.35 1.60
CA ALA A 189 -9.22 -15.01 1.87
C ALA A 189 -10.01 -14.39 3.05
N PRO A 190 -9.34 -13.68 3.98
CA PRO A 190 -9.97 -13.08 5.15
C PRO A 190 -10.92 -11.97 4.74
N GLU A 191 -11.90 -11.66 5.60
CA GLU A 191 -12.64 -10.39 5.47
C GLU A 191 -11.72 -9.23 5.85
N LEU A 192 -11.81 -8.16 5.07
CA LEU A 192 -11.16 -6.90 5.39
C LEU A 192 -12.21 -5.83 5.71
N GLU A 193 -11.78 -4.79 6.40
CA GLU A 193 -12.54 -3.57 6.63
C GLU A 193 -11.74 -2.34 6.18
N LEU A 194 -12.46 -1.25 5.91
CA LEU A 194 -11.85 0.05 5.63
C LEU A 194 -11.49 0.74 6.93
N ALA A 195 -10.20 1.01 7.10
CA ALA A 195 -9.70 1.91 8.13
C ALA A 195 -9.65 3.36 7.63
N MET A 196 -9.61 3.57 6.31
CA MET A 196 -9.79 4.86 5.65
C MET A 196 -10.59 4.64 4.37
N GLU A 197 -11.69 5.38 4.22
CA GLU A 197 -12.49 5.39 2.99
C GLU A 197 -11.64 5.79 1.77
N PRO A 198 -11.97 5.31 0.55
CA PRO A 198 -11.32 5.78 -0.66
C PRO A 198 -11.36 7.31 -0.81
N VAL A 199 -10.21 7.96 -0.76
CA VAL A 199 -10.06 9.41 -0.98
C VAL A 199 -9.35 9.67 -2.30
N GLN A 200 -9.84 10.63 -3.08
CA GLN A 200 -9.23 10.97 -4.37
C GLN A 200 -7.81 11.54 -4.18
N VAL A 201 -6.87 10.95 -4.89
CA VAL A 201 -5.46 11.37 -4.95
C VAL A 201 -5.21 12.22 -6.18
N ALA A 202 -5.75 11.81 -7.32
CA ALA A 202 -5.56 12.46 -8.60
C ALA A 202 -6.82 12.37 -9.45
N ASP A 203 -7.16 13.46 -10.12
CA ASP A 203 -8.00 13.45 -11.31
C ASP A 203 -7.15 13.00 -12.51
N LEU A 204 -7.64 12.07 -13.32
CA LEU A 204 -6.95 11.59 -14.53
C LEU A 204 -7.36 12.36 -15.79
N GLU A 205 -8.15 13.43 -15.67
CA GLU A 205 -8.45 14.31 -16.80
C GLU A 205 -7.15 14.85 -17.42
N GLY A 206 -7.07 14.76 -18.75
CA GLY A 206 -5.89 15.11 -19.55
C GLY A 206 -4.70 14.13 -19.43
N ALA A 207 -4.83 13.00 -18.74
CA ALA A 207 -3.81 11.95 -18.75
C ALA A 207 -3.70 11.34 -20.16
N HIS A 208 -2.49 10.98 -20.57
CA HIS A 208 -2.26 10.36 -21.88
C HIS A 208 -3.06 9.05 -22.01
N TYR A 209 -3.61 8.82 -23.20
CA TYR A 209 -4.40 7.64 -23.57
C TYR A 209 -5.75 7.46 -22.85
N ILE A 210 -6.05 8.25 -21.81
CA ILE A 210 -7.33 8.21 -21.09
C ILE A 210 -8.33 9.13 -21.78
N GLU A 211 -9.53 8.61 -22.02
CA GLU A 211 -10.69 9.30 -22.57
C GLU A 211 -11.19 10.37 -21.58
N SER A 212 -11.28 11.61 -22.05
CA SER A 212 -11.77 12.76 -21.29
C SER A 212 -13.25 12.64 -20.90
N GLY A 213 -13.64 13.23 -19.77
CA GLY A 213 -15.05 13.34 -19.37
C GLY A 213 -15.70 12.03 -18.91
N LYS A 214 -14.89 11.03 -18.52
CA LYS A 214 -15.35 9.73 -18.01
C LYS A 214 -15.10 9.54 -16.51
N GLU A 215 -15.06 10.62 -15.75
CA GLU A 215 -14.86 10.61 -14.29
C GLU A 215 -13.59 9.85 -13.87
N ALA A 216 -12.54 9.90 -14.69
CA ALA A 216 -11.33 9.12 -14.46
C ALA A 216 -10.56 9.65 -13.25
N GLY A 217 -10.16 8.76 -12.35
CA GLY A 217 -9.54 9.16 -11.08
C GLY A 217 -8.83 8.02 -10.38
N VAL A 218 -7.92 8.41 -9.50
CA VAL A 218 -7.16 7.52 -8.62
C VAL A 218 -7.55 7.81 -7.18
N TYR A 219 -7.83 6.76 -6.41
CA TYR A 219 -8.29 6.85 -5.03
C TYR A 219 -7.41 5.99 -4.12
N LEU A 220 -7.03 6.52 -2.97
CA LEU A 220 -6.27 5.81 -1.94
C LEU A 220 -7.22 5.32 -0.85
N ALA A 221 -7.12 4.06 -0.48
CA ALA A 221 -7.85 3.47 0.64
C ALA A 221 -6.90 2.73 1.58
N LEU A 222 -7.27 2.66 2.86
CA LEU A 222 -6.55 1.86 3.86
C LEU A 222 -7.46 0.73 4.33
N VAL A 223 -6.95 -0.49 4.26
CA VAL A 223 -7.65 -1.69 4.71
C VAL A 223 -6.84 -2.45 5.76
N ARG A 224 -7.54 -3.22 6.58
CA ARG A 224 -6.96 -4.17 7.51
C ARG A 224 -7.86 -5.39 7.65
N CYS A 225 -7.35 -6.48 8.21
CA CYS A 225 -8.19 -7.63 8.56
C CYS A 225 -9.27 -7.18 9.55
N LYS A 226 -10.51 -7.61 9.29
CA LYS A 226 -11.62 -7.41 10.20
C LYS A 226 -11.40 -8.27 11.45
N ALA A 227 -11.62 -7.68 12.61
CA ALA A 227 -11.46 -8.34 13.91
C ALA A 227 -12.58 -9.37 14.17
#